data_AF-A0A2B2BK77-F1
#
_entry.id   AF-A0A2B2BK77-F1
#
_cell.length_a   1.000
_cell.length_b   1.000
_cell.length_c   1.000
_cell.angle_alpha   90.00
_cell.angle_beta   90.00
_cell.angle_gamma   90.00
#
_symmetry.space_group_name_H-M   'P 1'
#
loop_
_entity.id
_entity.type
_entity.pdbx_description
1 polymer ?
#
loop_
_entity_poly.entity_id
_entity_poly.type
_entity_poly.pdbx_seq_one_letter_code
_entity_poly.pdbx_strand_id
1 'polypeptide(L)'
;MILRNSEITEFLQDFERYAHQDGIKYFLTLNTVNPKGTLTIMKYPEGNFTYHRKNENYWDIKEVDIDLEMLSDIIWGFRKTINDMILAGTMAH
;
A
#
# COMPACT_ATOMS: atom_id res chain seq x y z
N MET A 1 1.45 14.30 -2.20
CA MET A 1 0.52 14.08 -1.06
C MET A 1 -0.87 13.82 -1.63
N ILE A 2 -1.64 12.96 -1.00
CA ILE A 2 -2.99 12.53 -1.39
C ILE A 2 -4.03 13.28 -0.55
N LEU A 3 -4.66 14.28 -1.16
CA LEU A 3 -5.70 15.14 -0.62
C LEU A 3 -7.04 15.00 -1.38
N ARG A 4 -6.98 14.51 -2.63
CA ARG A 4 -8.13 14.29 -3.53
C ARG A 4 -7.97 13.00 -4.33
N ASN A 5 -9.09 12.50 -4.88
CA ASN A 5 -9.11 11.22 -5.61
C ASN A 5 -8.15 11.17 -6.81
N SER A 6 -7.96 12.27 -7.55
CA SER A 6 -7.03 12.29 -8.69
C SER A 6 -5.58 11.97 -8.29
N GLU A 7 -5.20 12.32 -7.07
CA GLU A 7 -3.85 12.08 -6.54
C GLU A 7 -3.66 10.62 -6.09
N ILE A 8 -4.74 9.85 -5.91
CA ILE A 8 -4.67 8.40 -5.74
C ILE A 8 -4.14 7.78 -7.02
N THR A 9 -4.68 8.16 -8.17
CA THR A 9 -4.24 7.65 -9.48
C THR A 9 -2.78 7.98 -9.73
N GLU A 10 -2.35 9.22 -9.46
CA GLU A 10 -0.94 9.63 -9.56
C GLU A 10 -0.05 8.80 -8.63
N PHE A 11 -0.47 8.62 -7.37
CA PHE A 11 0.25 7.79 -6.41
C PHE A 11 0.40 6.35 -6.89
N LEU A 12 -0.64 5.76 -7.48
CA LEU A 12 -0.60 4.37 -7.98
C LEU A 12 0.28 4.23 -9.23
N GLN A 13 0.30 5.23 -10.12
CA GLN A 13 1.21 5.27 -11.26
C GLN A 13 2.67 5.31 -10.81
N ASP A 14 2.95 6.09 -9.76
CA ASP A 14 4.28 6.27 -9.17
C ASP A 14 4.55 5.32 -7.99
N PHE A 15 3.74 4.27 -7.79
CA PHE A 15 3.81 3.41 -6.60
C PHE A 15 5.21 2.87 -6.30
N GLU A 16 5.97 2.55 -7.35
CA GLU A 16 7.33 2.00 -7.26
C GLU A 16 8.32 2.98 -6.61
N ARG A 17 8.10 4.30 -6.72
CA ARG A 17 8.90 5.35 -6.08
C ARG A 17 8.68 5.45 -4.57
N TYR A 18 7.68 4.74 -4.07
CA TYR A 18 7.20 4.81 -2.71
C TYR A 18 7.27 3.45 -2.02
N ALA A 19 7.72 2.42 -2.73
CA ALA A 19 7.65 1.03 -2.32
C ALA A 19 9.03 0.38 -2.33
N HIS A 20 9.25 -0.57 -1.43
CA HIS A 20 10.47 -1.38 -1.43
C HIS A 20 10.38 -2.47 -2.50
N GLN A 21 11.52 -2.86 -3.08
CA GLN A 21 11.59 -3.99 -4.00
C GLN A 21 12.17 -5.22 -3.30
N ASP A 22 11.55 -6.38 -3.43
CA ASP A 22 12.04 -7.66 -2.88
C ASP A 22 12.79 -8.54 -3.91
N GLY A 23 13.10 -7.97 -5.07
CA GLY A 23 13.70 -8.64 -6.22
C GLY A 23 12.69 -9.12 -7.27
N ILE A 24 11.40 -9.23 -6.92
CA ILE A 24 10.34 -9.65 -7.85
C ILE A 24 9.26 -8.57 -7.94
N LYS A 25 8.80 -8.03 -6.81
CA LYS A 25 7.69 -7.10 -6.72
C LYS A 25 8.03 -5.89 -5.86
N TYR A 26 7.23 -4.86 -6.03
CA TYR A 26 7.27 -3.67 -5.18
C TYR A 26 6.26 -3.83 -4.05
N PHE A 27 6.59 -3.45 -2.83
CA PHE A 27 5.69 -3.54 -1.68
C PHE A 27 5.75 -2.31 -0.77
N LEU A 28 4.57 -1.92 -0.27
CA LEU A 28 4.38 -0.87 0.71
C LEU A 28 3.65 -1.44 1.92
N THR A 29 4.26 -1.33 3.10
CA THR A 29 3.66 -1.81 4.35
C THR A 29 3.18 -0.64 5.20
N LEU A 30 1.91 -0.70 5.60
CA LEU A 30 1.21 0.30 6.38
C LEU A 30 0.80 -0.30 7.73
N ASN A 31 1.04 0.41 8.82
CA ASN A 31 0.59 -0.02 10.14
C ASN A 31 -0.91 0.24 10.32
N THR A 32 -1.65 -0.75 10.82
CA THR A 32 -3.07 -0.63 11.16
C THR A 32 -3.24 -0.40 12.66
N VAL A 33 -4.17 0.47 13.06
CA VAL A 33 -4.38 0.83 14.47
C VAL A 33 -5.43 -0.05 15.15
N ASN A 34 -6.48 -0.44 14.42
CA ASN A 34 -7.55 -1.29 14.95
C ASN A 34 -8.11 -2.24 13.86
N PRO A 35 -7.82 -3.55 13.92
CA PRO A 35 -6.90 -4.20 14.86
C PRO A 35 -5.45 -3.74 14.65
N LYS A 36 -4.63 -3.80 15.70
CA LYS A 36 -3.20 -3.48 15.61
C LYS A 36 -2.50 -4.50 14.72
N GLY A 37 -1.85 -4.06 13.65
CA GLY A 37 -1.24 -4.95 12.67
C GLY A 37 -0.60 -4.20 11.52
N THR A 38 -0.46 -4.88 10.39
CA THR A 38 0.07 -4.35 9.14
C THR A 38 -0.82 -4.75 7.97
N LEU A 39 -0.91 -3.85 7.00
CA LEU A 39 -1.43 -4.07 5.66
C LEU A 39 -0.26 -3.89 4.69
N THR A 40 0.04 -4.90 3.90
CA THR A 40 1.08 -4.82 2.88
C THR A 40 0.42 -4.88 1.52
N ILE A 41 0.62 -3.84 0.73
CA ILE A 41 0.18 -3.72 -0.66
C ILE A 41 1.37 -4.04 -1.54
N MET A 42 1.20 -4.90 -2.56
CA MET A 42 2.24 -5.29 -3.49
C MET A 42 1.81 -4.99 -4.92
N LYS A 43 2.78 -4.64 -5.76
CA LYS A 43 2.65 -4.46 -7.20
C LYS A 43 3.61 -5.42 -7.91
N TYR A 44 3.06 -6.31 -8.71
CA TYR A 44 3.83 -7.23 -9.54
C TYR A 44 4.28 -6.57 -10.85
N PRO A 45 5.33 -7.10 -11.53
CA PRO A 45 5.81 -6.57 -12.80
C PRO A 45 4.74 -6.49 -13.90
N GLU A 46 3.75 -7.38 -13.86
CA GLU A 46 2.62 -7.41 -14.80
C GLU A 46 1.60 -6.29 -14.52
N GLY A 47 1.77 -5.53 -13.43
CA GLY A 47 0.96 -4.38 -13.07
C GLY A 47 -0.24 -4.68 -12.16
N ASN A 48 -0.49 -5.95 -11.84
CA ASN A 48 -1.52 -6.33 -10.88
C ASN A 48 -1.09 -6.03 -9.44
N PHE A 49 -2.08 -5.68 -8.62
CA PHE A 49 -1.90 -5.40 -7.20
C PHE A 49 -2.45 -6.54 -6.36
N THR A 50 -1.74 -6.87 -5.29
CA THR A 50 -2.19 -7.79 -4.26
C THR A 50 -2.01 -7.17 -2.88
N TYR A 51 -2.67 -7.72 -1.87
CA TYR A 51 -2.39 -7.40 -0.47
C TYR A 51 -2.38 -8.63 0.40
N HIS A 52 -1.76 -8.48 1.56
CA HIS A 52 -2.00 -9.35 2.69
C HIS A 52 -2.04 -8.52 3.97
N ARG A 53 -2.69 -9.03 5.02
CA ARG A 53 -2.70 -8.39 6.34
C ARG A 53 -2.04 -9.31 7.35
N LYS A 54 -1.55 -8.71 8.42
CA LYS A 54 -1.01 -9.41 9.57
C LYS A 54 -1.34 -8.65 10.83
N ASN A 55 -1.97 -9.31 11.79
CA ASN A 55 -2.14 -8.82 13.14
C ASN A 55 -1.89 -9.96 14.13
N GLU A 56 -2.02 -9.70 15.43
CA GLU A 56 -1.77 -10.70 16.48
C GLU A 56 -2.71 -11.92 16.40
N ASN A 57 -3.90 -11.76 15.80
CA ASN A 57 -4.95 -12.78 15.75
C ASN A 57 -5.14 -13.39 14.35
N TYR A 58 -4.54 -12.80 13.31
CA TYR A 58 -4.80 -13.15 11.92
C TYR A 58 -3.59 -12.83 11.03
N TRP A 59 -3.27 -13.76 10.15
CA TRP A 59 -2.27 -13.59 9.11
C TRP A 59 -2.84 -14.19 7.83
N ASP A 60 -3.12 -13.37 6.81
CA ASP A 60 -3.44 -13.89 5.48
C ASP A 60 -2.18 -14.61 4.98
N ILE A 61 -2.19 -15.93 5.02
CA ILE A 61 -1.07 -16.77 4.55
C ILE A 61 -0.89 -16.60 3.03
N LYS A 62 -1.96 -16.20 2.34
CA LYS A 62 -1.99 -15.95 0.91
C LYS A 62 -2.24 -14.48 0.62
N GLU A 63 -1.65 -14.02 -0.46
CA GLU A 63 -1.98 -12.74 -1.07
C GLU A 63 -3.35 -12.80 -1.72
N VAL A 64 -4.05 -11.67 -1.68
CA VAL A 64 -5.37 -11.50 -2.28
C VAL A 64 -5.26 -10.45 -3.37
N ASP A 65 -5.77 -10.75 -4.57
CA ASP A 65 -5.85 -9.79 -5.68
C ASP A 65 -6.73 -8.60 -5.30
N ILE A 66 -6.34 -7.40 -5.76
CA ILE A 66 -7.10 -6.17 -5.53
C ILE A 66 -7.47 -5.57 -6.88
N ASP A 67 -8.74 -5.26 -7.06
CA ASP A 67 -9.17 -4.41 -8.16
C ASP A 67 -8.87 -2.93 -7.87
N LEU A 68 -9.02 -2.08 -8.89
CA LEU A 68 -8.67 -0.67 -8.78
C LEU A 68 -9.59 0.10 -7.83
N GLU A 69 -10.85 -0.31 -7.69
CA GLU A 69 -11.83 0.36 -6.81
C GLU A 69 -11.46 0.10 -5.35
N MET A 70 -11.29 -1.16 -4.97
CA MET A 70 -10.86 -1.56 -3.64
C MET A 70 -9.47 -1.00 -3.30
N LEU A 71 -8.55 -0.98 -4.25
CA LEU A 71 -7.23 -0.38 -4.06
C LEU A 71 -7.36 1.13 -3.78
N SER A 72 -8.19 1.83 -4.53
CA SER A 72 -8.43 3.27 -4.33
C SER A 72 -9.01 3.56 -2.95
N ASP A 73 -9.97 2.75 -2.49
CA ASP A 73 -10.56 2.87 -1.16
C ASP A 73 -9.54 2.62 -0.04
N ILE A 74 -8.67 1.63 -0.22
CA ILE A 74 -7.56 1.36 0.70
C ILE A 74 -6.62 2.57 0.77
N ILE A 75 -6.14 3.06 -0.38
CA ILE A 75 -5.23 4.20 -0.43
C ILE A 75 -5.88 5.43 0.20
N TRP A 76 -7.16 5.68 -0.09
CA TRP A 76 -7.90 6.78 0.54
C TRP A 76 -8.01 6.62 2.05
N GLY A 77 -8.33 5.42 2.54
CA GLY A 77 -8.42 5.10 3.97
C GLY A 77 -7.11 5.33 4.72
N PHE A 78 -5.98 5.00 4.08
CA PHE A 78 -4.64 5.15 4.66
C PHE A 78 -3.91 6.45 4.26
N ARG A 79 -4.56 7.35 3.51
CA ARG A 79 -3.91 8.54 2.91
C ARG A 79 -3.13 9.41 3.90
N LYS A 80 -3.60 9.52 5.15
CA LYS A 80 -2.89 10.29 6.19
C LYS A 80 -1.54 9.65 6.50
N THR A 81 -1.54 8.36 6.81
CA THR A 81 -0.32 7.58 7.05
C THR A 81 0.62 7.61 5.85
N ILE A 82 0.09 7.43 4.64
CA ILE A 82 0.88 7.51 3.40
C ILE A 82 1.51 8.91 3.25
N ASN A 83 0.75 9.98 3.47
CA ASN A 83 1.26 11.35 3.41
C ASN A 83 2.35 11.61 4.46
N ASP A 84 2.15 11.14 5.69
CA ASP A 84 3.14 11.28 6.75
C ASP A 84 4.46 10.55 6.38
N MET A 85 4.36 9.37 5.77
CA MET A 85 5.52 8.62 5.28
C MET A 85 6.25 9.34 4.13
N ILE A 86 5.49 9.90 3.17
CA ILE A 86 6.05 10.74 2.08
C ILE A 86 6.82 11.93 2.67
N LEU A 87 6.20 12.65 3.61
CA LEU A 87 6.78 13.86 4.21
C LEU A 87 8.02 13.55 5.06
N ALA A 88 8.02 12.42 5.76
CA ALA A 88 9.13 11.98 6.58
C ALA A 88 10.30 11.39 5.75
N GLY A 89 10.10 11.16 4.44
CA GLY A 89 11.09 10.49 3.59
C GLY A 89 11.35 9.04 4.00
N THR A 90 10.38 8.39 4.65
CA THR A 90 10.54 7.03 5.19
C THR A 90 10.14 5.94 4.21
N MET A 91 9.75 6.31 2.99
CA MET A 91 9.51 5.37 1.89
C MET A 91 10.79 5.12 1.10
N ALA A 92 10.88 3.97 0.44
CA ALA A 92 12.05 3.62 -0.36
C ALA A 92 12.27 4.67 -1.46
N HIS A 93 13.49 5.18 -1.60
CA HIS A 93 13.91 6.04 -2.70
C HIS A 93 14.24 5.23 -3.95
#